data_AF-R7J8H9-F1
#
_entry.id   AF-R7J8H9-F1
#
_cell.length_a   1.000
_cell.length_b   1.000
_cell.length_c   1.000
_cell.angle_alpha   90.00
_cell.angle_beta   90.00
_cell.angle_gamma   90.00
#
_symmetry.space_group_name_H-M   'P 1'
#
loop_
_entity.id
_entity.type
_entity.pdbx_description
1 polymer ?
#
loop_
_entity_poly.entity_id
_entity_poly.type
_entity_poly.pdbx_seq_one_letter_code
_entity_poly.pdbx_strand_id
1 'polypeptide(L)' 'MEKVGLNITPKEFKQLSKWAENIYNTAVVIDYFVVNQPEIEECYNLAPVVKHLRNDADVLNAFFIDHEKDVEI' A
#
# COMPACT_ATOMS: atom_id res chain seq x y z
N MET A 1 -11.67 -9.06 25.08
CA MET A 1 -10.53 -9.58 24.29
C MET A 1 -9.39 -8.62 24.55
N GLU A 2 -8.24 -9.09 25.05
CA GLU A 2 -7.05 -8.24 25.17
C GLU A 2 -6.74 -7.66 23.79
N LYS A 3 -6.64 -6.33 23.68
CA LYS A 3 -5.94 -5.73 22.53
C LYS A 3 -4.47 -6.13 22.70
N VAL A 4 -4.07 -7.20 22.05
CA VAL A 4 -2.64 -7.48 21.86
C VAL A 4 -2.13 -6.32 21.01
N GLY A 5 -1.42 -5.38 21.64
CA GLY A 5 -0.79 -4.27 20.94
C GLY A 5 0.17 -4.80 19.86
N LEU A 6 0.47 -3.96 18.87
CA LEU A 6 1.44 -4.32 17.84
C LEU A 6 2.82 -4.51 18.50
N ASN A 7 3.47 -5.65 18.28
CA ASN A 7 4.81 -5.92 18.79
C ASN A 7 5.89 -5.27 17.90
N ILE A 8 5.80 -3.94 17.75
CA ILE A 8 6.70 -3.11 16.96
C ILE A 8 6.93 -1.78 17.69
N THR A 9 8.14 -1.24 17.59
CA THR A 9 8.43 0.07 18.19
C THR A 9 7.79 1.20 17.38
N PRO A 10 7.51 2.38 17.98
CA PRO A 10 7.01 3.53 17.23
C PRO A 10 7.91 3.95 16.05
N LYS A 11 9.22 3.80 16.22
CA LYS A 11 10.20 4.08 15.16
C LYS A 11 10.04 3.11 13.97
N GLU A 12 9.91 1.81 14.25
CA GLU A 12 9.69 0.79 13.22
C GLU A 12 8.33 0.98 12.54
N PHE A 13 7.28 1.28 13.32
CA PHE A 13 5.95 1.58 12.77
C PHE A 13 6.02 2.74 11.77
N LYS A 14 6.66 3.86 12.15
CA LYS A 14 6.80 5.02 11.26
C LYS A 14 7.58 4.70 9.98
N GLN A 15 8.62 3.88 10.10
CA GLN A 15 9.40 3.44 8.95
C GLN A 15 8.57 2.54 8.01
N LEU A 16 7.84 1.57 8.57
CA LEU A 16 6.97 0.67 7.81
C LEU A 16 5.81 1.43 7.15
N SER A 17 5.19 2.37 7.87
CA SER A 17 4.16 3.27 7.35
C SER A 17 4.68 4.05 6.14
N LYS A 18 5.91 4.59 6.22
CA LYS A 18 6.49 5.30 5.08
C LYS A 18 6.73 4.39 3.87
N TRP A 19 7.11 3.15 4.09
CA TRP A 19 7.26 2.18 3.01
C TRP A 19 5.92 1.80 2.39
N ALA A 20 4.89 1.57 3.21
CA ALA A 20 3.53 1.29 2.73
C ALA A 20 2.99 2.44 1.87
N GLU A 21 3.17 3.69 2.32
CA GLU A 21 2.80 4.90 1.57
C GLU A 21 3.53 4.96 0.21
N ASN A 22 4.85 4.72 0.20
CA ASN A 22 5.64 4.73 -1.03
C ASN A 22 5.21 3.62 -2.01
N ILE A 23 4.90 2.43 -1.51
CA ILE A 23 4.44 1.29 -2.34
C ILE A 23 3.06 1.61 -2.92
N TYR A 24 2.13 2.11 -2.10
CA TYR A 24 0.80 2.52 -2.55
C TYR A 24 0.88 3.59 -3.64
N ASN A 25 1.61 4.68 -3.41
CA ASN A 25 1.76 5.76 -4.38
C ASN A 25 2.38 5.26 -5.70
N THR A 26 3.38 4.37 -5.61
CA THR A 26 4.00 3.75 -6.78
C THR A 26 2.99 2.90 -7.55
N ALA A 27 2.27 2.02 -6.86
CA ALA A 27 1.27 1.14 -7.46
C ALA A 27 0.14 1.94 -8.13
N VAL A 28 -0.31 3.05 -7.53
CA VAL A 28 -1.31 3.96 -8.11
C VAL A 28 -0.83 4.56 -9.42
N VAL A 29 0.42 5.05 -9.48
CA VAL A 29 0.97 5.65 -10.71
C VAL A 29 1.12 4.61 -11.81
N ILE A 30 1.63 3.41 -11.48
CA ILE A 30 1.77 2.32 -12.46
C ILE A 30 0.39 1.88 -12.94
N ASP A 31 -0.58 1.68 -12.05
CA ASP A 31 -1.95 1.27 -12.38
C ASP A 31 -2.60 2.26 -13.34
N TYR A 32 -2.49 3.56 -13.03
CA TYR A 32 -2.94 4.61 -13.92
C TYR A 32 -2.26 4.53 -15.29
N PHE A 33 -0.94 4.35 -15.35
CA PHE A 33 -0.22 4.28 -16.62
C PHE A 33 -0.68 3.09 -17.48
N VAL A 34 -0.71 1.88 -16.91
CA VAL A 34 -0.98 0.65 -17.68
C VAL A 34 -2.43 0.53 -18.12
N VAL A 35 -3.39 1.01 -17.30
CA VAL A 35 -4.82 0.97 -17.65
C VAL A 35 -5.17 1.96 -18.77
N ASN A 36 -4.41 3.06 -18.90
CA ASN A 36 -4.65 4.08 -19.91
C ASN A 36 -3.95 3.81 -21.26
N GLN A 37 -3.19 2.73 -21.40
CA GLN A 37 -2.53 2.32 -22.65
C GLN A 37 -2.88 0.87 -23.03
N PRO A 38 -4.18 0.53 -23.15
CA PRO A 38 -4.59 -0.85 -23.44
C PRO A 38 -4.16 -1.36 -24.83
N GLU A 39 -3.76 -0.47 -25.74
CA GLU A 39 -3.24 -0.81 -27.06
C GLU A 39 -1.83 -1.41 -27.04
N ILE A 40 -1.08 -1.21 -25.95
CA ILE A 40 0.23 -1.84 -25.73
C ILE A 40 -0.02 -3.17 -25.05
N GLU A 41 0.33 -4.28 -25.70
CA GLU A 41 0.06 -5.64 -25.22
C GLU A 41 0.65 -5.87 -23.81
N GLU A 42 1.86 -5.37 -23.54
CA GLU A 42 2.49 -5.44 -22.23
C GLU A 42 1.69 -4.68 -21.16
N CYS A 43 1.15 -3.51 -21.50
CA CYS A 43 0.31 -2.73 -20.57
C CYS A 43 -1.03 -3.43 -20.32
N TYR A 44 -1.67 -3.96 -21.37
CA TYR A 44 -2.90 -4.75 -21.24
C TYR A 44 -2.69 -5.97 -20.32
N ASN A 45 -1.60 -6.71 -20.52
CA ASN A 45 -1.27 -7.89 -19.73
C ASN A 45 -0.87 -7.54 -18.28
N LEU A 46 -0.20 -6.40 -18.06
CA LEU A 46 0.20 -5.94 -16.72
C LEU A 46 -0.97 -5.33 -15.93
N ALA A 47 -1.95 -4.72 -16.59
CA ALA A 47 -3.08 -4.06 -15.92
C ALA A 47 -3.76 -4.88 -14.81
N PRO A 48 -4.16 -6.15 -15.02
CA PRO A 48 -4.75 -6.94 -13.94
C PRO A 48 -3.77 -7.22 -12.79
N VAL A 49 -2.49 -7.47 -13.08
CA VAL A 49 -1.45 -7.74 -12.08
C VAL A 49 -1.19 -6.51 -11.21
N VAL A 50 -1.05 -5.35 -11.85
CA VAL A 50 -0.83 -4.07 -11.16
C VAL A 50 -2.05 -3.68 -10.34
N LYS A 51 -3.27 -3.93 -10.84
CA LYS A 51 -4.49 -3.71 -10.08
C LYS A 51 -4.55 -4.51 -8.78
N HIS A 52 -4.12 -5.78 -8.81
CA HIS A 52 -4.03 -6.60 -7.60
C HIS A 52 -3.00 -6.03 -6.62
N LEU A 53 -1.80 -5.70 -7.09
CA LEU A 53 -0.76 -5.07 -6.27
C LEU A 53 -1.24 -3.76 -5.63
N ARG A 54 -1.94 -2.91 -6.40
CA ARG A 54 -2.50 -1.65 -5.90
C ARG A 54 -3.51 -1.89 -4.78
N ASN A 55 -4.40 -2.86 -4.93
CA ASN A 55 -5.40 -3.17 -3.89
C ASN A 55 -4.72 -3.65 -2.60
N ASP A 56 -3.72 -4.51 -2.69
CA ASP A 56 -2.96 -4.98 -1.51
C ASP A 56 -2.21 -3.83 -0.84
N ALA A 57 -1.62 -2.93 -1.64
CA ALA A 57 -0.92 -1.75 -1.14
C ALA A 57 -1.87 -0.73 -0.48
N ASP A 58 -3.09 -0.57 -1.02
CA ASP A 58 -4.12 0.31 -0.46
C ASP A 58 -4.56 -0.18 0.92
N VAL A 59 -4.82 -1.48 1.08
CA VAL A 59 -5.16 -2.09 2.36
C VAL A 59 -4.03 -1.93 3.38
N LEU A 60 -2.78 -2.16 2.96
CA LEU A 60 -1.61 -2.00 3.83
C LEU A 60 -1.43 -0.54 4.26
N ASN A 61 -1.57 0.41 3.33
CA ASN A 61 -1.44 1.83 3.62
C ASN A 61 -2.56 2.32 4.56
N ALA A 62 -3.80 1.90 4.30
CA ALA A 62 -4.93 2.18 5.18
C ALA A 62 -4.72 1.63 6.60
N PHE A 63 -4.19 0.42 6.73
CA PHE A 63 -3.84 -0.15 8.04
C PHE A 63 -2.91 0.77 8.84
N PHE A 64 -1.85 1.30 8.24
CA PHE A 64 -0.93 2.20 8.95
C PHE A 64 -1.56 3.56 9.29
N ILE A 65 -2.43 4.09 8.42
CA ILE A 65 -3.18 5.33 8.70
C ILE A 65 -4.11 5.15 9.90
N ASP A 66 -4.87 4.05 9.92
CA ASP A 66 -5.86 3.79 10.97
C ASP A 66 -5.21 3.57 12.35
N HIS A 67 -4.01 2.99 12.38
CA HIS A 67 -3.30 2.66 13.62
C HIS A 67 -2.25 3.70 14.04
N GLU A 68 -2.09 4.81 13.30
CA GLU A 68 -1.08 5.83 13.60
C GLU A 68 -1.21 6.36 15.05
N LYS A 69 -2.44 6.63 15.48
CA LYS A 69 -2.75 7.14 16.83
C LYS A 69 -2.57 6.11 17.94
N ASP A 70 -2.59 4.82 17.61
CA ASP A 70 -2.45 3.74 18.59
C ASP A 70 -0.98 3.51 19.00
N VAL A 71 -0.03 4.13 18.28
CA VAL A 71 1.41 3.95 18.46
C VAL A 71 2.11 5.19 19.04
N GLU A 72 1.44 6.34 19.11
CA GLU A 72 1.96 7.59 19.69
C GLU A 72 1.82 7.69 21.23
N ILE A 73 1.46 6.60 21.93
CA ILE A 73 1.23 6.56 23.39
C ILE A 73 2.50 6.17 24.16
#